data_AF-A0A7V8W0K5-F1
#
_entry.id   AF-A0A7V8W0K5-F1
#
_cell.length_a   1.000
_cell.length_b   1.000
_cell.length_c   1.000
_cell.angle_alpha   90.00
_cell.angle_beta   90.00
_cell.angle_gamma   90.00
#
_symmetry.space_group_name_H-M   'P 1'
#
loop_
_entity.id
_entity.type
_entity.pdbx_description
1 polymer ?
#
loop_
_entity_poly.entity_id
_entity_poly.type
_entity_poly.pdbx_seq_one_letter_code
_entity_poly.pdbx_strand_id
1 'polypeptide(L)'
;MVTEKQLANLRPAKSGEVRNRNGAPKKLPDLKILIATELTKEVDGKTNAERILAALQKKAEKGDVRAAELLLDRAYGKAHQHIQIEDVTNRERVIRFSDGQIKRIG
;
A
#
# COMPACT_ATOMS: atom_id res chain seq x y z
N MET A 1 -33.59 5.56 -30.08
CA MET A 1 -34.73 5.34 -29.15
C MET A 1 -34.17 5.05 -27.78
N VAL A 2 -34.69 5.68 -26.72
CA VAL A 2 -34.28 5.39 -25.33
C VAL A 2 -34.77 3.99 -24.98
N THR A 3 -33.90 3.16 -24.41
CA THR A 3 -34.25 1.78 -24.04
C THR A 3 -35.13 1.76 -22.79
N GLU A 4 -36.03 0.79 -22.66
CA GLU A 4 -36.90 0.64 -21.48
C GLU A 4 -36.12 0.58 -20.16
N LYS A 5 -34.90 0.01 -20.21
CA LYS A 5 -33.97 -0.07 -19.09
C LYS A 5 -33.47 1.31 -18.62
N GLN A 6 -33.30 2.27 -19.53
CA GLN A 6 -32.93 3.65 -19.19
C GLN A 6 -34.11 4.41 -18.55
N LEU A 7 -35.34 4.15 -19.01
CA LEU A 7 -36.56 4.75 -18.44
C LEU A 7 -36.89 4.24 -17.03
N ALA A 8 -36.51 3.01 -16.68
CA ALA A 8 -36.75 2.42 -15.36
C ALA A 8 -36.06 3.16 -14.21
N ASN A 9 -34.89 3.76 -14.46
CA ASN A 9 -34.14 4.52 -13.45
C ASN A 9 -34.75 5.90 -13.15
N LEU A 10 -35.57 6.44 -14.06
CA LEU A 10 -36.24 7.73 -13.92
C LEU A 10 -37.56 7.65 -13.12
N ARG A 11 -38.00 6.44 -12.76
CA ARG A 11 -39.21 6.26 -11.96
C ARG A 11 -38.94 6.64 -10.49
N PRO A 12 -39.70 7.59 -9.91
CA PRO A 12 -39.57 7.95 -8.51
C PRO A 12 -39.91 6.75 -7.63
N ALA A 13 -39.27 6.66 -6.46
CA ALA A 13 -39.59 5.62 -5.48
C ALA A 13 -41.00 5.84 -4.92
N LYS A 14 -41.76 4.76 -4.74
CA LYS A 14 -43.05 4.80 -4.06
C LYS A 14 -42.85 5.00 -2.56
N SER A 15 -43.83 5.61 -1.88
CA SER A 15 -43.78 5.76 -0.43
C SER A 15 -43.69 4.38 0.25
N GLY A 16 -42.69 4.19 1.11
CA GLY A 16 -42.38 2.91 1.76
C GLY A 16 -41.54 1.91 0.93
N GLU A 17 -41.14 2.26 -0.30
CA GLU A 17 -40.35 1.39 -1.17
C GLU A 17 -38.86 1.39 -0.81
N VAL A 18 -38.35 0.27 -0.29
CA VAL A 18 -36.92 0.07 -0.04
C VAL A 18 -36.26 -0.52 -1.28
N ARG A 19 -35.76 0.36 -2.18
CA ARG A 19 -35.06 -0.05 -3.43
C ARG A 19 -33.68 -0.68 -3.21
N ASN A 20 -33.07 -0.44 -2.04
CA ASN A 20 -31.80 -1.06 -1.63
C ASN A 20 -31.93 -1.70 -0.24
N ARG A 21 -32.53 -2.90 -0.18
CA ARG A 21 -32.77 -3.65 1.07
C ARG A 21 -31.49 -3.96 1.85
N ASN A 22 -30.38 -4.17 1.13
CA ASN A 22 -29.10 -4.54 1.73
C ASN A 22 -28.26 -3.31 2.15
N GLY A 23 -28.77 -2.09 1.97
CA GLY A 23 -28.09 -0.87 2.35
C GLY A 23 -26.80 -0.61 1.57
N ALA A 24 -25.99 0.32 2.08
CA ALA A 24 -24.64 0.50 1.56
C ALA A 24 -23.82 -0.80 1.75
N PRO A 25 -22.92 -1.15 0.82
CA PRO A 25 -22.01 -2.28 1.00
C PRO A 25 -21.34 -2.22 2.37
N LYS A 26 -21.22 -3.37 3.05
CA LYS A 26 -20.53 -3.46 4.34
C LYS A 26 -19.14 -2.85 4.19
N LYS A 27 -18.83 -1.85 5.03
CA LYS A 27 -17.50 -1.25 5.06
C LYS A 27 -16.52 -2.33 5.48
N LEU A 28 -15.52 -2.59 4.65
CA LEU A 28 -14.41 -3.44 5.04
C LEU A 28 -13.72 -2.81 6.25
N PRO A 29 -13.27 -3.62 7.23
CA PRO A 29 -12.44 -3.12 8.31
C PRO A 29 -11.16 -2.48 7.74
N ASP A 30 -10.56 -1.59 8.52
CA ASP A 30 -9.29 -0.94 8.14
C ASP A 30 -8.24 -2.01 7.83
N LEU A 31 -7.50 -1.82 6.72
CA LEU A 31 -6.43 -2.70 6.29
C LEU A 31 -5.39 -2.92 7.40
N LYS A 32 -5.13 -1.90 8.22
CA LYS A 32 -4.22 -2.04 9.38
C LYS A 32 -4.69 -3.09 10.37
N ILE A 33 -6.00 -3.13 10.63
CA ILE A 33 -6.61 -4.11 11.55
C ILE A 33 -6.47 -5.50 10.94
N LEU A 34 -6.79 -5.66 9.66
CA LEU A 34 -6.66 -6.94 8.96
C LEU A 34 -5.23 -7.47 8.97
N ILE A 35 -4.25 -6.61 8.69
CA ILE A 35 -2.82 -6.97 8.73
C ILE A 35 -2.42 -7.37 10.14
N ALA A 36 -2.76 -6.58 11.16
CA ALA A 36 -2.43 -6.89 12.54
C ALA A 36 -3.05 -8.23 13.00
N THR A 37 -4.32 -8.45 12.67
CA THR A 37 -5.01 -9.72 12.97
C THR A 37 -4.32 -10.89 12.28
N GLU A 38 -3.95 -10.77 11.01
CA GLU A 38 -3.31 -11.87 10.28
C GLU A 38 -1.88 -12.15 10.76
N LEU A 39 -1.11 -11.12 11.04
CA LEU A 39 0.29 -11.23 11.44
C LEU A 39 0.47 -11.82 12.84
N THR A 40 -0.48 -11.59 13.76
CA THR A 40 -0.45 -12.13 15.13
C THR A 40 -0.94 -13.57 15.23
N LYS A 41 -1.60 -14.12 14.19
CA LYS A 41 -2.04 -15.52 14.20
C LYS A 41 -0.85 -16.46 14.35
N GLU A 42 -0.94 -17.38 15.30
CA GLU A 42 0.03 -18.44 15.50
C GLU A 42 -0.33 -19.67 14.69
N VAL A 43 0.67 -20.20 13.98
CA VAL A 43 0.60 -21.46 13.25
C VAL A 43 1.90 -22.20 13.54
N ASP A 44 1.80 -23.41 14.08
CA ASP A 44 2.95 -24.26 14.46
C ASP A 44 3.90 -23.59 15.46
N GLY A 45 3.35 -22.87 16.45
CA GLY A 45 4.12 -22.21 17.52
C GLY A 45 4.89 -20.97 17.07
N LYS A 46 4.62 -20.46 15.87
CA LYS A 46 5.16 -19.21 15.36
C LYS A 46 4.06 -18.33 14.81
N THR A 47 4.17 -17.03 15.03
CA THR A 47 3.28 -16.06 14.39
C THR A 47 3.52 -16.01 12.88
N ASN A 48 2.50 -15.64 12.12
CA ASN A 48 2.66 -15.39 10.69
C ASN A 48 3.73 -14.31 10.40
N ALA A 49 3.88 -13.32 11.28
CA ALA A 49 4.96 -12.34 11.19
C ALA A 49 6.35 -12.99 11.24
N GLU A 50 6.58 -13.89 12.20
CA GLU A 50 7.85 -14.63 12.32
C GLU A 50 8.11 -15.52 11.10
N ARG A 51 7.06 -16.15 10.56
CA ARG A 51 7.17 -16.96 9.33
C ARG A 51 7.57 -16.11 8.13
N ILE A 52 7.01 -14.92 7.99
CA ILE A 52 7.37 -13.97 6.93
C ILE A 52 8.81 -13.50 7.09
N LEU A 53 9.24 -13.17 8.32
CA LEU A 53 10.63 -12.79 8.59
C LEU A 53 11.60 -13.92 8.24
N ALA A 54 11.30 -15.17 8.63
CA ALA A 54 12.11 -16.32 8.27
C ALA A 54 12.16 -16.56 6.75
N ALA A 55 11.06 -16.32 6.03
CA ALA A 55 11.04 -16.41 4.57
C ALA A 55 11.86 -15.30 3.91
N LEU A 56 11.81 -14.07 4.42
CA LEU A 56 12.63 -12.96 3.96
C LEU A 56 14.12 -13.23 4.19
N GLN A 57 14.47 -13.76 5.37
CA GLN A 57 15.86 -14.15 5.67
C GLN A 57 16.36 -15.21 4.69
N LYS A 58 15.57 -16.27 4.44
CA LYS A 58 15.93 -17.30 3.44
C LYS A 58 16.10 -16.74 2.04
N LYS A 59 15.34 -15.70 1.65
CA LYS A 59 15.53 -15.01 0.36
C LYS A 59 16.83 -14.20 0.35
N ALA A 60 17.12 -13.47 1.41
CA ALA A 60 18.36 -12.72 1.56
C ALA A 60 19.59 -13.64 1.51
N GLU A 61 19.57 -14.77 2.22
CA GLU A 61 20.63 -15.79 2.18
C GLU A 61 20.85 -16.37 0.77
N LYS A 62 19.79 -16.41 -0.05
CA LYS A 62 19.86 -16.83 -1.46
C LYS A 62 20.36 -15.73 -2.40
N GLY A 63 20.71 -14.55 -1.90
CA GLY A 63 21.20 -13.43 -2.69
C GLY A 63 20.14 -12.43 -3.16
N ASP A 64 18.91 -12.49 -2.62
CA ASP A 64 17.93 -11.42 -2.85
C ASP A 64 18.35 -10.15 -2.09
N VAL A 65 19.04 -9.26 -2.80
CA VAL A 65 19.58 -8.00 -2.25
C VAL A 65 18.48 -7.12 -1.67
N ARG A 66 17.26 -7.13 -2.24
CA ARG A 66 16.14 -6.32 -1.72
C ARG A 66 15.61 -6.87 -0.40
N ALA A 67 15.57 -8.19 -0.25
CA ALA A 67 15.21 -8.80 1.03
C ALA A 67 16.25 -8.47 2.11
N ALA A 68 17.54 -8.51 1.76
CA ALA A 68 18.62 -8.13 2.66
C ALA A 68 18.54 -6.65 3.06
N GLU A 69 18.40 -5.75 2.08
CA GLU A 69 18.24 -4.31 2.30
C GLU A 69 17.04 -4.01 3.21
N LEU A 70 15.88 -4.63 2.93
CA LEU A 70 14.68 -4.44 3.75
C LEU A 70 14.89 -4.85 5.22
N LEU A 71 15.54 -6.00 5.45
CA LEU A 71 15.83 -6.48 6.81
C LEU A 71 16.81 -5.55 7.53
N LEU A 72 17.88 -5.12 6.84
CA LEU A 72 18.87 -4.20 7.39
C LEU A 72 18.27 -2.82 7.71
N ASP A 73 17.48 -2.27 6.80
CA ASP A 73 16.76 -1.01 6.98
C ASP A 73 15.81 -1.03 8.19
N ARG A 74 15.21 -2.19 8.50
CA ARG A 74 14.33 -2.33 9.68
C ARG A 74 15.11 -2.52 10.97
N ALA A 75 16.24 -3.23 10.94
CA ALA A 75 17.04 -3.51 12.12
C ALA A 75 17.90 -2.32 12.54
N TYR A 76 18.50 -1.62 11.58
CA TYR A 76 19.52 -0.60 11.82
C TYR A 76 19.12 0.80 11.31
N GLY A 77 17.98 0.91 10.63
CA GLY A 77 17.59 2.14 9.95
C GLY A 77 18.28 2.30 8.59
N LYS A 78 17.91 3.35 7.86
CA LYS A 78 18.50 3.65 6.56
C LYS A 78 19.89 4.25 6.73
N ALA A 79 20.80 3.92 5.81
CA ALA A 79 22.08 4.60 5.71
C ALA A 79 21.89 6.12 5.51
N HIS A 80 22.74 6.92 6.14
CA HIS A 80 22.71 8.38 6.02
C HIS A 80 22.96 8.80 4.56
N GLN A 81 21.96 9.38 3.91
CA GLN A 81 22.09 9.88 2.54
C GLN A 81 22.57 11.32 2.56
N HIS A 82 23.78 11.57 2.05
CA HIS A 82 24.23 12.93 1.76
C HIS A 82 23.54 13.42 0.49
N ILE A 83 22.71 14.46 0.62
CA ILE A 83 22.08 15.16 -0.51
C ILE A 83 22.92 16.42 -0.78
N GLN A 84 23.57 16.48 -1.95
CA GLN A 84 24.18 17.71 -2.43
C GLN A 84 23.16 18.44 -3.32
N ILE A 85 22.69 19.59 -2.84
CA ILE A 85 21.80 20.47 -3.60
C ILE A 85 22.68 21.52 -4.26
N GLU A 86 22.97 21.34 -5.54
CA GLU A 86 23.58 22.39 -6.36
C GLU A 86 22.46 23.27 -6.92
N ASP A 87 22.49 24.56 -6.59
CA ASP A 87 21.49 25.53 -7.05
C ASP A 87 21.71 25.83 -8.54
N VAL A 88 21.14 24.99 -9.41
CA VAL A 88 21.16 25.23 -10.85
C VAL A 88 20.07 26.24 -11.16
N THR A 89 20.51 27.45 -11.48
CA THR A 89 19.69 28.61 -11.85
C THR A 89 18.94 28.35 -13.17
N ASN A 90 17.98 27.43 -13.23
CA ASN A 90 16.99 27.36 -14.30
C ASN A 90 15.78 26.49 -13.95
N ARG A 91 14.69 27.13 -13.49
CA ARG A 91 13.25 26.79 -13.53
C ARG A 91 12.72 25.35 -13.34
N GLU A 92 13.53 24.34 -13.05
CA GLU A 92 13.11 23.00 -12.67
C GLU A 92 13.80 22.60 -11.36
N ARG A 93 13.03 22.48 -10.26
CA ARG A 93 13.57 21.99 -8.99
C ARG A 93 13.71 20.48 -9.08
N VAL A 94 14.95 20.01 -9.18
CA VAL A 94 15.24 18.58 -9.26
C VAL A 94 16.12 18.18 -8.08
N ILE A 95 15.68 17.19 -7.30
CA ILE A 95 16.52 16.55 -6.29
C ILE A 95 17.24 15.37 -6.95
N ARG A 96 18.57 15.42 -6.92
CA ARG A 96 19.43 14.28 -7.24
C ARG A 96 19.83 13.59 -5.94
N PHE A 97 19.52 12.30 -5.84
CA PHE A 97 19.92 11.45 -4.73
C PHE A 97 21.27 10.79 -5.03
N SER A 98 21.99 10.42 -3.98
CA SER A 98 23.33 9.80 -4.06
C SER A 98 23.32 8.40 -4.67
N ASP A 99 22.16 7.76 -4.76
CA ASP A 99 21.92 6.50 -5.45
C ASP A 99 21.62 6.68 -6.96
N GLY A 100 21.74 7.90 -7.48
CA GLY A 100 21.48 8.23 -8.87
C GLY A 100 20.01 8.48 -9.21
N GLN A 101 19.10 8.39 -8.23
CA GLN A 101 17.69 8.72 -8.47
C GLN A 101 17.49 10.22 -8.67
N ILE A 102 16.54 10.56 -9.54
CA ILE A 102 16.18 11.93 -9.86
C ILE A 102 14.69 12.12 -9.58
N LYS A 103 14.35 13.04 -8.67
CA LYS A 103 12.96 13.41 -8.38
C LYS A 103 12.71 14.86 -8.73
N ARG A 104 11.75 15.11 -9.63
CA ARG A 104 11.28 16.46 -9.94
C ARG A 104 10.27 16.90 -8.89
N ILE A 105 10.41 18.13 -8.41
CA ILE A 105 9.46 18.78 -7.52
C ILE A 105 8.88 19.96 -8.29
N GLY A 106 7.58 19.91 -8.56
CA GLY A 106 6.81 21.03 -9.11
C GLY A 106 6.55 22.07 -8.05
#